data_AF-A0A6P2AUB7-F1
#
_entry.id   AF-A0A6P2AUB7-F1
#
_cell.length_a   1.000
_cell.length_b   1.000
_cell.length_c   1.000
_cell.angle_alpha   90.00
_cell.angle_beta   90.00
_cell.angle_gamma   90.00
#
_symmetry.space_group_name_H-M   'P 1'
#
loop_
_entity.id
_entity.type
_entity.pdbx_description
1 polymer ?
#
loop_
_entity_poly.entity_id
_entity_poly.type
_entity_poly.pdbx_seq_one_letter_code
_entity_poly.pdbx_strand_id
1 'polypeptide(L)'
;MVRNDMNRALPVEEALQLRREADVLLERLRESREVTEARLEETGRRDPMRTVTGRSAIEDAIQRTRSMIQHMDELMDQMETELVDASSESSNV
;
A
#
# COMPACT_ATOMS: atom_id res chain seq x y z
N MET A 1 -22.13 -28.48 -15.02
CA MET A 1 -22.04 -27.01 -14.95
C MET A 1 -21.43 -26.68 -13.59
N VAL A 2 -20.10 -26.64 -13.54
CA VAL A 2 -19.34 -26.44 -12.29
C VAL A 2 -19.37 -24.95 -12.01
N ARG A 3 -19.96 -24.55 -10.87
CA ARG A 3 -19.97 -23.16 -10.44
C ARG A 3 -18.52 -22.71 -10.20
N ASN A 4 -18.14 -21.68 -10.94
CA ASN A 4 -16.86 -21.01 -10.89
C ASN A 4 -16.88 -20.04 -9.68
N ASP A 5 -16.94 -20.60 -8.48
CA ASP A 5 -17.04 -19.82 -7.22
C ASP A 5 -15.66 -19.51 -6.62
N MET A 6 -14.56 -19.72 -7.35
CA MET A 6 -13.19 -19.45 -6.89
C MET A 6 -12.64 -18.07 -7.28
N ASN A 7 -13.48 -17.11 -7.67
CA ASN A 7 -13.00 -15.82 -8.20
C ASN A 7 -13.42 -14.57 -7.41
N ARG A 8 -13.64 -14.67 -6.10
CA ARG A 8 -13.88 -13.48 -5.26
C ARG A 8 -13.15 -13.59 -3.93
N ALA A 9 -12.46 -12.51 -3.59
CA ALA A 9 -11.59 -12.30 -2.44
C ALA A 9 -10.21 -12.96 -2.57
N LEU A 10 -9.17 -12.13 -2.68
CA LEU A 10 -7.90 -12.49 -2.03
C LEU A 10 -8.27 -12.93 -0.60
N PRO A 11 -7.86 -14.12 -0.12
CA PRO A 11 -8.11 -14.49 1.26
C PRO A 11 -7.63 -13.34 2.16
N VAL A 12 -8.47 -12.90 3.10
CA VAL A 12 -8.22 -11.71 3.94
C VAL A 12 -6.79 -11.72 4.54
N GLU A 13 -6.28 -12.92 4.85
CA GLU A 13 -4.92 -13.15 5.29
C GLU A 13 -3.84 -12.72 4.29
N GLU A 14 -4.02 -12.99 2.99
CA GLU A 14 -3.12 -12.57 1.91
C GLU A 14 -3.16 -11.04 1.71
N ALA A 15 -4.35 -10.43 1.82
CA ALA A 15 -4.47 -8.97 1.80
C ALA A 15 -3.74 -8.32 2.99
N LEU A 16 -3.92 -8.86 4.20
CA LEU A 16 -3.20 -8.41 5.40
C LEU A 16 -1.68 -8.63 5.29
N GLN A 17 -1.25 -9.72 4.66
CA GLN A 17 0.17 -9.95 4.38
C GLN A 17 0.71 -8.91 3.42
N LEU A 18 0.03 -8.66 2.30
CA LEU A 18 0.46 -7.68 1.30
C LEU A 18 0.52 -6.26 1.90
N ARG A 19 -0.44 -5.90 2.76
CA ARG A 19 -0.44 -4.63 3.50
C ARG A 19 0.76 -4.51 4.43
N ARG A 20 1.13 -5.58 5.15
CA ARG A 20 2.35 -5.62 5.98
C ARG A 20 3.63 -5.49 5.14
N GLU A 21 3.69 -6.15 3.99
CA GLU A 21 4.83 -6.04 3.07
C GLU A 21 4.97 -4.61 2.51
N ALA A 22 3.84 -3.96 2.20
CA ALA A 22 3.81 -2.58 1.76
C ALA A 22 4.28 -1.60 2.85
N ASP A 23 3.93 -1.82 4.12
CA ASP A 23 4.45 -1.06 5.25
C ASP A 23 5.97 -1.19 5.39
N VAL A 24 6.49 -2.42 5.30
CA VAL A 24 7.94 -2.67 5.35
C VAL A 24 8.66 -1.98 4.19
N LEU A 25 8.08 -2.02 2.98
CA LEU A 25 8.62 -1.30 1.83
C LEU A 25 8.62 0.21 2.06
N LEU A 26 7.54 0.76 2.59
CA LEU A 26 7.41 2.18 2.87
C LEU A 26 8.49 2.66 3.85
N GLU A 27 8.76 1.88 4.88
CA GLU A 27 9.79 2.21 5.87
C GLU A 27 11.19 2.19 5.25
N ARG A 28 11.51 1.14 4.48
CA ARG A 28 12.78 1.07 3.73
C ARG A 28 12.97 2.23 2.76
N LEU A 29 11.89 2.68 2.11
CA LEU A 29 11.95 3.84 1.22
C LEU A 29 12.26 5.14 1.98
N ARG A 30 11.75 5.30 3.21
CA ARG A 30 12.07 6.46 4.07
C ARG A 30 13.52 6.44 4.52
N GLU A 31 14.00 5.30 5.01
CA GLU A 31 15.42 5.13 5.37
C GLU A 31 16.34 5.43 4.18
N SER A 32 16.02 4.88 3.01
CA SER A 32 16.75 5.13 1.77
C SER A 32 16.74 6.60 1.36
N ARG A 33 15.62 7.31 1.57
CA ARG A 33 15.53 8.76 1.35
C ARG A 33 16.53 9.49 2.24
N GLU A 34 16.51 9.22 3.54
CA GLU A 34 17.37 9.90 4.51
C GLU A 34 18.86 9.69 4.20
N VAL A 35 19.25 8.45 3.91
CA VAL A 35 20.64 8.13 3.52
C VAL A 35 21.03 8.84 2.21
N THR A 36 20.13 8.88 1.23
CA THR A 36 20.40 9.51 -0.06
C THR A 36 20.50 11.04 0.08
N GLU A 37 19.62 11.65 0.85
CA GLU A 37 19.62 13.10 1.11
C GLU A 37 20.89 13.51 1.85
N ALA A 38 21.28 12.79 2.90
CA ALA A 38 22.53 13.02 3.61
C ALA A 38 23.75 12.97 2.66
N ARG A 39 23.81 11.97 1.78
CA ARG A 39 24.90 11.83 0.81
C ARG A 39 24.92 12.93 -0.24
N LEU A 40 23.76 13.39 -0.70
CA LEU A 40 23.66 14.51 -1.63
C LEU A 40 24.12 15.81 -0.99
N GLU A 41 23.74 16.05 0.27
CA GLU A 41 24.19 17.18 1.06
C GLU A 41 25.72 17.16 1.28
N GLU A 42 26.27 16.03 1.72
CA GLU A 42 27.72 15.83 1.92
C GLU A 42 28.53 16.11 0.64
N THR A 43 28.00 15.71 -0.52
CA THR A 43 28.68 15.86 -1.81
C THR A 43 28.38 17.21 -2.49
N GLY A 44 27.53 18.06 -1.89
CA GLY A 44 27.06 19.30 -2.48
C GLY A 44 26.27 19.11 -3.78
N ARG A 45 25.75 17.89 -4.01
CA ARG A 45 25.01 17.52 -5.22
C ARG A 45 23.52 17.69 -4.99
N ARG A 46 22.80 17.99 -6.07
CA ARG A 46 21.34 17.99 -6.08
C ARG A 46 20.82 16.74 -6.79
N ASP A 47 19.65 16.27 -6.37
CA ASP A 47 18.91 15.25 -7.09
C ASP A 47 18.49 15.81 -8.47
N PRO A 48 18.92 15.18 -9.59
CA PRO A 48 18.56 15.63 -10.93
C PRO A 48 17.05 15.64 -11.19
N MET A 49 16.33 14.63 -10.69
CA MET A 49 14.89 14.51 -10.87
C MET A 49 14.17 15.60 -10.08
N ARG A 50 14.59 15.85 -8.83
CA ARG A 50 14.04 16.93 -7.99
C ARG A 50 14.27 18.29 -8.62
N THR A 51 15.40 18.49 -9.30
CA THR A 51 15.71 19.74 -9.99
C THR A 51 14.75 20.02 -11.15
N VAL A 52 14.28 19.00 -11.85
CA VAL A 52 13.41 19.14 -13.02
C VAL A 52 11.92 19.10 -12.65
N THR A 53 11.54 18.24 -11.70
CA THR A 53 10.13 17.92 -11.39
C THR A 53 9.66 18.48 -10.05
N GLY A 54 10.58 18.98 -9.22
CA GLY A 54 10.30 19.40 -7.84
C GLY A 54 10.24 18.24 -6.83
N ARG A 55 10.39 16.98 -7.27
CA ARG A 55 10.38 15.78 -6.41
C ARG A 55 11.46 14.79 -6.80
N SER A 56 11.93 14.00 -5.84
CA SER A 56 12.87 12.89 -6.04
C SER A 56 12.12 11.61 -6.41
N ALA A 57 12.82 10.68 -7.06
CA ALA A 57 12.23 9.38 -7.42
C ALA A 57 11.78 8.60 -6.17
N ILE A 58 12.50 8.75 -5.07
CA ILE A 58 12.18 8.12 -3.78
C ILE A 58 10.93 8.75 -3.18
N GLU A 59 10.74 10.07 -3.26
CA GLU A 59 9.50 10.72 -2.81
C GLU A 59 8.28 10.24 -3.60
N ASP A 60 8.42 10.09 -4.93
CA ASP A 60 7.34 9.55 -5.76
C ASP A 60 7.03 8.09 -5.41
N ALA A 61 8.06 7.28 -5.15
CA ALA A 61 7.88 5.90 -4.69
C ALA A 61 7.16 5.84 -3.33
N ILE A 62 7.57 6.66 -2.36
CA ILE A 62 6.92 6.78 -1.05
C ILE A 62 5.45 7.16 -1.21
N GLN A 63 5.14 8.15 -2.05
CA GLN A 63 3.76 8.58 -2.27
C GLN A 63 2.92 7.46 -2.88
N ARG A 64 3.44 6.77 -3.90
CA ARG A 64 2.75 5.64 -4.54
C ARG A 64 2.48 4.51 -3.56
N THR A 65 3.47 4.11 -2.76
CA THR A 65 3.30 3.05 -1.75
C THR A 65 2.27 3.45 -0.69
N ARG A 66 2.27 4.71 -0.23
CA ARG A 66 1.22 5.20 0.69
C ARG A 66 -0.18 5.09 0.08
N SER A 67 -0.35 5.51 -1.17
CA SER A 67 -1.65 5.41 -1.85
C SER A 67 -2.08 3.95 -2.04
N MET A 68 -1.13 3.03 -2.28
CA MET A 68 -1.44 1.60 -2.34
C MET A 68 -1.92 1.05 -0.99
N ILE A 69 -1.25 1.41 0.11
CA ILE A 69 -1.66 1.00 1.46
C ILE A 69 -3.07 1.51 1.76
N GLN A 70 -3.33 2.80 1.51
CA GLN A 70 -4.64 3.38 1.72
C GLN A 70 -5.72 2.64 0.92
N HIS A 71 -5.46 2.33 -0.34
CA HIS A 71 -6.41 1.60 -1.17
C HIS A 71 -6.65 0.16 -0.66
N MET A 72 -5.61 -0.51 -0.15
CA MET A 72 -5.77 -1.83 0.47
C MET A 72 -6.62 -1.75 1.75
N ASP A 73 -6.37 -0.75 2.60
CA ASP A 73 -7.15 -0.53 3.82
C ASP A 73 -8.64 -0.29 3.48
N GLU A 74 -8.93 0.56 2.49
CA GLU A 74 -10.30 0.82 2.01
C GLU A 74 -11.00 -0.45 1.49
N LEU A 75 -10.28 -1.32 0.79
CA LEU A 75 -10.83 -2.59 0.29
C LEU A 75 -11.08 -3.59 1.42
N MET A 76 -10.20 -3.66 2.41
CA MET A 76 -10.37 -4.55 3.56
C MET A 76 -11.57 -4.12 4.41
N ASP A 77 -11.76 -2.82 4.64
CA ASP A 77 -12.92 -2.29 5.37
C ASP A 77 -14.26 -2.59 4.66
N GLN A 78 -14.28 -2.50 3.33
CA GLN A 78 -15.46 -2.88 2.52
C GLN A 78 -15.77 -4.37 2.67
N MET A 79 -14.75 -5.23 2.61
CA MET A 79 -14.92 -6.67 2.79
C MET A 79 -15.43 -7.04 4.19
N GLU A 80 -14.95 -6.36 5.24
CA GLU A 80 -15.44 -6.55 6.60
C GLU A 80 -16.92 -6.16 6.73
N THR A 81 -17.30 -5.03 6.13
CA THR A 81 -18.69 -4.54 6.15
C THR A 81 -19.64 -5.53 5.44
N GLU A 82 -19.28 -6.02 4.25
CA GLU A 82 -20.09 -7.00 3.50
C GLU A 82 -20.29 -8.31 4.27
N LEU A 83 -19.28 -8.76 5.04
CA LEU A 83 -19.38 -9.96 5.87
C LEU A 83 -20.32 -9.77 7.06
N VAL A 84 -20.30 -8.59 7.70
CA VAL A 84 -21.19 -8.26 8.82
C VAL A 84 -22.65 -8.22 8.35
N ASP A 85 -22.92 -7.60 7.21
CA ASP A 85 -24.27 -7.49 6.65
C ASP A 85 -24.85 -8.88 6.28
N ALA A 86 -24.06 -9.72 5.61
CA ALA A 86 -24.47 -11.08 5.23
C ALA A 86 -24.76 -12.00 6.44
N SER A 87 -24.03 -11.80 7.55
CA SER A 87 -24.24 -12.54 8.80
C SER A 87 -25.51 -12.11 9.54
N SER A 88 -25.94 -10.86 9.37
CA SER A 88 -27.11 -10.28 10.04
C SER A 88 -28.43 -10.70 9.38
N GLU A 89 -28.45 -10.92 8.07
CA GLU A 89 -29.65 -11.41 7.36
C GLU A 89 -29.93 -12.90 7.61
N SER A 90 -28.90 -13.70 7.91
CA SER A 90 -29.05 -15.15 8.12
C SER A 90 -29.63 -15.53 9.49
N SER A 91 -29.68 -14.61 10.45
CA SER A 91 -30.17 -14.87 11.81
C SER A 91 -31.66 -14.53 12.01
N ASN A 92 -32.36 -14.08 10.96
CA ASN A 92 -33.71 -13.52 11.04
C ASN A 92 -34.79 -14.35 10.28
N VAL A 93 -34.51 -15.63 9.99
CA VAL A 93 -35.45 -16.57 9.35
C VAL A 93 -35.65 -17.81 10.21
#